data_AF-A0A8H4AB97-F1
#
_entry.id   AF-A0A8H4AB97-F1
#
_cell.length_a   1.000
_cell.length_b   1.000
_cell.length_c   1.000
_cell.angle_alpha   90.00
_cell.angle_beta   90.00
_cell.angle_gamma   90.00
#
_symmetry.space_group_name_H-M   'P 1'
#
loop_
_entity.id
_entity.type
_entity.pdbx_description
1 polymer ?
#
loop_
_entity_poly.entity_id
_entity_poly.type
_entity_poly.pdbx_seq_one_letter_code
_entity_poly.pdbx_strand_id
1 'polypeptide(L)'
;MVQYFLYTYVVHKDQFVQVVRLFYHFISIFIYTKIYEHRLSQFNLKMELPSKFKSLPRLKLIQIAIFLSIISILWKLAEGTVSVFFGTEYESISLIFFGINSFVEVTSSFMVLWRFFLIKESDFRKEDSVDNLISVEKKTTTVIGTLFIILSIGTFSDAIITLAKNRKPDTGLAGLLISSISIFFLALLWFSKFLIAKLLNSSTMMSDAKCTLTCIQVTLVVFFGSLIYSVWSNGWWLDSASALILSLFFVKEGIGMILWARSKDFDGGCCKNDSIINNNRDDNCCESINDCNNKESKITTSSEKIDIVHVR
;
A
#
# COMPACT_ATOMS: atom_id res chain seq x y z
N MET A 1 38.87 10.77 -25.19
CA MET A 1 37.77 11.45 -24.48
C MET A 1 36.42 11.26 -25.19
N VAL A 2 36.29 11.61 -26.48
CA VAL A 2 35.06 11.39 -27.28
C VAL A 2 34.65 9.91 -27.41
N GLN A 3 35.62 9.01 -27.56
CA GLN A 3 35.39 7.57 -27.67
C GLN A 3 34.95 6.93 -26.33
N TYR A 4 35.41 7.47 -25.20
CA TYR A 4 35.00 7.06 -23.86
C TYR A 4 33.57 7.55 -23.59
N PHE A 5 33.26 8.80 -23.96
CA PHE A 5 31.92 9.40 -23.87
C PHE A 5 30.89 8.63 -24.72
N LEU A 6 31.24 8.29 -25.97
CA LEU A 6 30.42 7.45 -26.86
C LEU A 6 30.24 6.03 -26.32
N TYR A 7 31.26 5.43 -25.70
CA TYR A 7 31.17 4.10 -25.10
C TYR A 7 30.25 4.10 -23.87
N THR A 8 30.37 5.08 -22.97
CA THR A 8 29.38 5.27 -21.88
C THR A 8 27.98 5.55 -22.41
N TYR A 9 27.83 6.36 -23.46
CA TYR A 9 26.53 6.72 -24.02
C TYR A 9 25.82 5.54 -24.71
N VAL A 10 26.57 4.70 -25.44
CA VAL A 10 26.03 3.51 -26.13
C VAL A 10 25.71 2.40 -25.14
N VAL A 11 26.58 2.13 -24.17
CA VAL A 11 26.31 1.15 -23.10
C VAL A 11 25.13 1.60 -22.22
N HIS A 12 24.97 2.91 -21.97
CA HIS A 12 23.81 3.46 -21.26
C HIS A 12 22.50 3.29 -22.03
N LYS A 13 22.50 3.41 -23.36
CA LYS A 13 21.29 3.27 -24.18
C LYS A 13 20.76 1.83 -24.18
N ASP A 14 21.65 0.84 -24.24
CA ASP A 14 21.25 -0.59 -24.25
C ASP A 14 20.80 -1.08 -22.86
N GLN A 15 21.46 -0.65 -21.78
CA GLN A 15 20.99 -0.91 -20.41
C GLN A 15 19.65 -0.22 -20.12
N PHE A 16 19.47 1.02 -20.55
CA PHE A 16 18.21 1.75 -20.43
C PHE A 16 17.08 1.07 -21.19
N VAL A 17 17.31 0.61 -22.42
CA VAL A 17 16.29 -0.10 -23.22
C VAL A 17 15.94 -1.47 -22.61
N GLN A 18 16.91 -2.20 -22.04
CA GLN A 18 16.64 -3.47 -21.35
C GLN A 18 15.85 -3.27 -20.04
N VAL A 19 16.22 -2.26 -19.24
CA VAL A 19 15.46 -1.87 -18.04
C VAL A 19 14.05 -1.45 -18.43
N VAL A 20 13.89 -0.57 -19.41
CA VAL A 20 12.56 -0.16 -19.92
C VAL A 20 11.76 -1.36 -20.44
N ARG A 21 12.38 -2.35 -21.09
CA ARG A 21 11.68 -3.55 -21.59
C ARG A 21 11.25 -4.52 -20.48
N LEU A 22 12.12 -4.76 -19.49
CA LEU A 22 11.79 -5.54 -18.28
C LEU A 22 10.72 -4.84 -17.44
N PHE A 23 10.83 -3.52 -17.33
CA PHE A 23 9.89 -2.67 -16.61
C PHE A 23 8.55 -2.56 -17.33
N TYR A 24 8.53 -2.52 -18.67
CA TYR A 24 7.31 -2.60 -19.46
C TYR A 24 6.61 -3.94 -19.29
N HIS A 25 7.35 -5.06 -19.22
CA HIS A 25 6.76 -6.36 -18.89
C HIS A 25 6.22 -6.40 -17.45
N PHE A 26 6.96 -5.87 -16.49
CA PHE A 26 6.55 -5.84 -15.07
C PHE A 26 5.37 -4.92 -14.82
N ILE A 27 5.36 -3.73 -15.42
CA ILE A 27 4.25 -2.79 -15.37
C ILE A 27 3.07 -3.29 -16.19
N SER A 28 3.29 -3.94 -17.33
CA SER A 28 2.21 -4.63 -18.03
C SER A 28 1.59 -5.66 -17.10
N ILE A 29 2.36 -6.54 -16.48
CA ILE A 29 1.86 -7.49 -15.47
C ILE A 29 1.13 -6.77 -14.32
N PHE A 30 1.68 -5.68 -13.76
CA PHE A 30 1.09 -4.95 -12.64
C PHE A 30 -0.18 -4.15 -13.03
N ILE A 31 -0.20 -3.48 -14.17
CA ILE A 31 -1.37 -2.80 -14.76
C ILE A 31 -2.43 -3.83 -15.14
N TYR A 32 -2.04 -4.96 -15.74
CA TYR A 32 -2.96 -6.09 -15.94
C TYR A 32 -3.51 -6.57 -14.59
N THR A 33 -2.69 -6.67 -13.54
CA THR A 33 -3.14 -7.06 -12.20
C THR A 33 -4.12 -6.05 -11.60
N LYS A 34 -3.90 -4.74 -11.81
CA LYS A 34 -4.71 -3.64 -11.23
C LYS A 34 -5.96 -3.28 -12.04
N ILE A 35 -5.91 -3.37 -13.36
CA ILE A 35 -7.08 -3.29 -14.26
C ILE A 35 -8.00 -4.49 -14.02
N TYR A 36 -7.44 -5.67 -13.70
CA TYR A 36 -8.24 -6.77 -13.19
C TYR A 36 -8.78 -6.46 -11.78
N GLU A 37 -8.00 -5.86 -10.86
CA GLU A 37 -8.43 -5.53 -9.49
C GLU A 37 -9.68 -4.61 -9.41
N HIS A 38 -9.78 -3.58 -10.27
CA HIS A 38 -10.97 -2.72 -10.34
C HIS A 38 -12.22 -3.48 -10.83
N ARG A 39 -12.05 -4.55 -11.62
CA ARG A 39 -13.14 -5.46 -12.04
C ARG A 39 -13.34 -6.64 -11.07
N LEU A 40 -12.38 -6.92 -10.18
CA LEU A 40 -12.39 -7.97 -9.16
C LEU A 40 -13.14 -7.59 -7.88
N SER A 41 -13.38 -6.31 -7.60
CA SER A 41 -14.32 -5.89 -6.53
C SER A 41 -15.78 -6.26 -6.82
N GLN A 42 -16.10 -6.54 -8.09
CA GLN A 42 -17.43 -6.92 -8.57
C GLN A 42 -17.58 -8.43 -8.86
N PHE A 43 -16.48 -9.19 -8.88
CA PHE A 43 -16.49 -10.61 -9.23
C PHE A 43 -15.86 -11.43 -8.11
N ASN A 44 -16.69 -12.21 -7.42
CA ASN A 44 -16.34 -13.23 -6.42
C ASN A 44 -15.30 -14.23 -6.95
N LEU A 45 -14.01 -13.86 -7.02
CA LEU A 45 -12.95 -14.79 -7.37
C LEU A 45 -11.79 -14.73 -6.38
N LYS A 46 -11.75 -15.80 -5.58
CA LYS A 46 -10.60 -16.47 -5.00
C LYS A 46 -9.34 -16.21 -5.82
N MET A 47 -8.51 -15.27 -5.39
CA MET A 47 -7.08 -15.35 -5.69
C MET A 47 -6.64 -16.67 -5.05
N GLU A 48 -6.40 -17.71 -5.84
CA GLU A 48 -5.95 -19.00 -5.31
C GLU A 48 -4.59 -18.78 -4.65
N LEU A 49 -4.64 -18.56 -3.34
CA LEU A 49 -3.45 -18.45 -2.51
C LEU A 49 -2.60 -19.69 -2.74
N PRO A 50 -1.26 -19.55 -2.88
CA PRO A 50 -0.40 -20.71 -3.02
C PRO A 50 -0.73 -21.67 -1.87
N SER A 51 -1.08 -22.92 -2.20
CA SER A 51 -1.63 -23.90 -1.25
C SER A 51 -0.81 -24.03 0.04
N LYS A 52 0.50 -23.79 -0.06
CA LYS A 52 1.48 -23.75 1.04
C LYS A 52 1.17 -22.70 2.12
N PHE A 53 0.58 -21.55 1.78
CA PHE A 53 0.26 -20.50 2.76
C PHE A 53 -1.05 -20.76 3.51
N LYS A 54 -2.01 -21.46 2.88
CA LYS A 54 -3.30 -21.76 3.49
C LYS A 54 -3.20 -22.76 4.65
N SER A 55 -2.18 -23.61 4.64
CA SER A 55 -1.94 -24.62 5.68
C SER A 55 -1.04 -24.14 6.83
N LEU A 56 -0.60 -22.86 6.83
CA LEU A 56 0.25 -22.34 7.90
C LEU A 56 -0.59 -22.03 9.17
N PRO A 57 -0.09 -22.39 10.36
CA PRO A 57 -0.74 -21.99 11.62
C PRO A 57 -0.73 -20.46 11.77
N ARG A 58 -1.79 -19.92 12.41
CA ARG A 58 -2.00 -18.47 12.61
C ARG A 58 -0.79 -17.77 13.23
N LEU A 59 -0.11 -18.41 14.19
CA LEU A 59 1.11 -17.88 14.82
C LEU A 59 2.24 -17.64 13.81
N LYS A 60 2.43 -18.53 12.82
CA LYS A 60 3.42 -18.34 11.77
C LYS A 60 3.04 -17.19 10.84
N LEU A 61 1.74 -17.03 10.53
CA LEU A 61 1.26 -15.89 9.74
C LEU A 61 1.50 -14.55 10.47
N ILE A 62 1.30 -14.51 11.79
CA ILE A 62 1.63 -13.34 12.62
C ILE A 62 3.14 -13.05 12.59
N GLN A 63 3.99 -14.07 12.71
CA GLN A 63 5.44 -13.91 12.61
C GLN A 63 5.85 -13.36 11.23
N ILE A 64 5.23 -13.85 10.16
CA ILE A 64 5.45 -13.33 8.81
C ILE A 64 4.99 -11.87 8.70
N ALA A 65 3.84 -11.51 9.27
CA ALA A 65 3.34 -10.13 9.28
C ALA A 65 4.32 -9.17 10.01
N ILE A 66 4.83 -9.58 11.17
CA ILE A 66 5.85 -8.85 11.94
C ILE A 66 7.12 -8.70 11.10
N PHE A 67 7.61 -9.79 10.51
CA PHE A 67 8.81 -9.78 9.68
C PHE A 67 8.69 -8.88 8.46
N LEU A 68 7.57 -8.96 7.73
CA LEU A 68 7.27 -8.08 6.60
C LEU A 68 7.21 -6.61 7.03
N SER A 69 6.63 -6.31 8.20
CA SER A 69 6.55 -4.96 8.73
C SER A 69 7.94 -4.40 9.07
N ILE A 70 8.82 -5.21 9.68
CA ILE A 70 10.20 -4.83 9.98
C ILE A 70 10.98 -4.56 8.69
N ILE A 71 10.88 -5.46 7.69
CA ILE A 71 11.51 -5.25 6.38
C ILE A 71 11.00 -3.96 5.74
N SER A 72 9.69 -3.72 5.77
CA SER A 72 9.07 -2.52 5.21
C SER A 72 9.62 -1.25 5.87
N ILE A 73 9.72 -1.23 7.21
CA ILE A 73 10.30 -0.10 7.96
C ILE A 73 11.76 0.13 7.57
N LEU A 74 12.60 -0.91 7.60
CA LEU A 74 14.02 -0.79 7.28
C LEU A 74 14.24 -0.33 5.84
N TRP A 75 13.52 -0.92 4.89
CA TRP A 75 13.59 -0.54 3.49
C TRP A 75 13.18 0.91 3.28
N LYS A 76 12.07 1.35 3.90
CA LYS A 76 11.56 2.71 3.73
C LYS A 76 12.41 3.77 4.43
N LEU A 77 13.03 3.43 5.56
CA LEU A 77 14.03 4.30 6.18
C LEU A 77 15.28 4.44 5.30
N ALA A 78 15.76 3.35 4.70
CA ALA A 78 16.90 3.38 3.79
C ALA A 78 16.58 4.19 2.52
N GLU A 79 15.46 3.88 1.86
CA GLU A 79 14.97 4.60 0.67
C GLU A 79 14.76 6.08 0.97
N GLY A 80 14.14 6.40 2.10
CA GLY A 80 13.92 7.79 2.52
C GLY A 80 15.22 8.54 2.78
N THR A 81 16.17 7.93 3.49
CA THR A 81 17.47 8.53 3.79
C THR A 81 18.27 8.78 2.51
N VAL A 82 18.34 7.79 1.63
CA VAL A 82 19.02 7.90 0.33
C VAL A 82 18.38 8.98 -0.53
N SER A 83 17.05 9.06 -0.54
CA SER A 83 16.32 10.06 -1.32
C SER A 83 16.53 11.48 -0.81
N VAL A 84 16.51 11.69 0.52
CA VAL A 84 16.83 13.00 1.10
C VAL A 84 18.27 13.41 0.79
N PHE A 85 19.23 12.50 0.95
CA PHE A 85 20.64 12.77 0.69
C PHE A 85 20.89 13.19 -0.77
N PHE A 86 20.41 12.41 -1.74
CA PHE A 86 20.55 12.78 -3.16
C PHE A 86 19.68 13.98 -3.53
N GLY A 87 18.54 14.17 -2.86
CA GLY A 87 17.69 15.34 -3.03
C GLY A 87 18.39 16.64 -2.61
N THR A 88 19.19 16.62 -1.54
CA THR A 88 19.98 17.78 -1.12
C THR A 88 21.19 18.01 -2.02
N GLU A 89 21.90 16.95 -2.41
CA GLU A 89 23.09 17.05 -3.28
C GLU A 89 22.76 17.56 -4.69
N TYR A 90 21.61 17.15 -5.23
CA TYR A 90 21.17 17.52 -6.59
C TYR A 90 20.08 18.60 -6.61
N GLU A 91 19.80 19.25 -5.46
CA GLU A 91 18.73 20.25 -5.31
C GLU A 91 17.34 19.79 -5.83
N SER A 92 17.08 18.48 -5.74
CA SER A 92 15.88 17.85 -6.26
C SER A 92 14.78 17.78 -5.20
N ILE A 93 13.82 18.69 -5.33
CA ILE A 93 12.64 18.78 -4.45
C ILE A 93 11.81 17.49 -4.52
N SER A 94 11.71 16.86 -5.69
CA SER A 94 10.97 15.60 -5.88
C SER A 94 11.58 14.45 -5.07
N LEU A 95 12.92 14.35 -5.02
CA LEU A 95 13.61 13.34 -4.21
C LEU A 95 13.42 13.59 -2.69
N ILE A 96 13.46 14.85 -2.26
CA ILE A 96 13.18 15.21 -0.86
C ILE A 96 11.74 14.82 -0.48
N PHE A 97 10.76 15.11 -1.35
CA PHE A 97 9.36 14.71 -1.12
C PHE A 97 9.19 13.19 -1.05
N PHE A 98 9.90 12.44 -1.90
CA PHE A 98 9.93 10.97 -1.86
C PHE A 98 10.44 10.44 -0.51
N GLY A 99 11.44 11.13 0.06
CA GLY A 99 11.93 10.88 1.42
C GLY A 99 10.88 11.11 2.49
N ILE A 100 10.18 12.26 2.45
CA ILE A 100 9.12 12.59 3.41
C ILE A 100 7.94 11.60 3.30
N ASN A 101 7.56 11.21 2.08
CA ASN A 101 6.50 10.24 1.84
C ASN A 101 6.81 8.87 2.48
N SER A 102 8.08 8.50 2.60
CA SER A 102 8.49 7.25 3.26
C SER A 102 8.11 7.20 4.74
N PHE A 103 7.93 8.35 5.41
CA PHE A 103 7.47 8.40 6.80
C PHE A 103 6.05 7.85 6.98
N VAL A 104 5.18 8.04 5.99
CA VAL A 104 3.80 7.52 6.02
C VAL A 104 3.81 6.00 6.05
N GLU A 105 4.60 5.37 5.17
CA GLU A 105 4.74 3.91 5.09
C GLU A 105 5.44 3.32 6.32
N VAL A 106 6.45 4.01 6.86
CA VAL A 106 7.10 3.62 8.13
C VAL A 106 6.09 3.63 9.26
N THR A 107 5.27 4.68 9.36
CA THR A 107 4.27 4.81 10.42
C THR A 107 3.18 3.75 10.28
N SER A 108 2.70 3.46 9.06
CA SER A 108 1.71 2.40 8.84
C SER A 108 2.26 1.02 9.22
N SER A 109 3.48 0.70 8.79
CA SER A 109 4.14 -0.57 9.13
C SER A 109 4.45 -0.67 10.62
N PHE A 110 4.74 0.44 11.29
CA PHE A 110 4.89 0.47 12.74
C PHE A 110 3.57 0.19 13.48
N MET A 111 2.43 0.72 12.99
CA MET A 111 1.12 0.41 13.57
C MET A 111 0.77 -1.08 13.47
N VAL A 112 1.11 -1.72 12.33
CA VAL A 112 1.01 -3.16 12.16
C VAL A 112 1.90 -3.90 13.16
N LEU A 113 3.16 -3.49 13.27
CA LEU A 113 4.13 -4.08 14.19
C LEU A 113 3.61 -4.03 15.63
N TRP A 114 3.15 -2.86 16.06
CA TRP A 114 2.56 -2.63 17.38
C TRP A 114 1.37 -3.56 17.65
N ARG A 115 0.43 -3.65 16.71
CA ARG A 115 -0.76 -4.53 16.80
C ARG A 115 -0.39 -6.00 16.98
N PHE A 116 0.57 -6.51 16.21
CA PHE A 116 0.97 -7.91 16.28
C PHE A 116 1.92 -8.23 17.44
N PHE A 117 2.72 -7.26 17.90
CA PHE A 117 3.51 -7.41 19.13
C PHE A 117 2.61 -7.52 20.36
N LEU A 118 1.56 -6.70 20.44
CA LEU A 118 0.57 -6.80 21.52
C LEU A 118 -0.09 -8.19 21.58
N ILE A 119 -0.47 -8.75 20.42
CA ILE A 119 -1.07 -10.09 20.36
C ILE A 119 -0.08 -11.19 20.80
N LYS A 120 1.20 -11.05 20.43
CA LYS A 120 2.23 -12.00 20.85
C LYS A 120 2.42 -11.96 22.37
N GLU A 121 2.31 -10.78 22.99
CA GLU A 121 2.42 -10.63 24.44
C GLU A 121 1.15 -11.12 25.17
N SER A 122 -0.04 -10.88 24.60
CA SER A 122 -1.32 -11.33 25.17
C SER A 122 -1.49 -12.85 25.15
N ASP A 123 -0.90 -13.56 24.18
CA ASP A 123 -0.90 -15.04 24.19
C ASP A 123 -0.17 -15.62 25.42
N PHE A 124 0.83 -14.90 25.96
CA PHE A 124 1.48 -15.23 27.23
C PHE A 124 0.67 -14.78 28.45
N ARG A 125 -0.24 -13.82 28.28
CA ARG A 125 -1.02 -13.16 29.32
C ARG A 125 -2.50 -13.40 29.01
N LYS A 126 -2.99 -14.62 29.32
CA LYS A 126 -4.31 -15.23 28.98
C LYS A 126 -5.61 -14.41 29.24
N GLU A 127 -5.52 -13.11 29.49
CA GLU A 127 -6.56 -12.26 30.08
C GLU A 127 -6.74 -10.93 29.34
N ASP A 128 -6.31 -10.82 28.08
CA ASP A 128 -6.78 -9.70 27.25
C ASP A 128 -8.15 -10.03 26.65
N SER A 129 -9.14 -9.19 26.97
CA SER A 129 -10.48 -9.33 26.41
C SER A 129 -10.45 -9.14 24.90
N VAL A 130 -11.30 -9.90 24.18
CA VAL A 130 -11.54 -9.74 22.74
C VAL A 130 -11.80 -8.28 22.35
N ASP A 131 -12.45 -7.53 23.24
CA ASP A 131 -12.74 -6.11 23.09
C ASP A 131 -11.47 -5.25 22.99
N ASN A 132 -10.42 -5.58 23.76
CA ASN A 132 -9.14 -4.88 23.69
C ASN A 132 -8.49 -5.06 22.31
N LEU A 133 -8.48 -6.27 21.76
CA LEU A 133 -7.90 -6.55 20.44
C LEU A 133 -8.63 -5.82 19.31
N ILE A 134 -9.97 -5.81 19.35
CA ILE A 134 -10.80 -5.04 18.40
C ILE A 134 -10.52 -3.54 18.54
N SER A 135 -10.35 -3.04 19.77
CA SER A 135 -10.03 -1.63 20.00
C SER A 135 -8.66 -1.25 19.43
N VAL A 136 -7.67 -2.13 19.50
CA VAL A 136 -6.34 -1.94 18.91
C VAL A 136 -6.44 -1.90 17.39
N GLU A 137 -7.08 -2.90 16.76
CA GLU A 137 -7.36 -2.95 15.31
C GLU A 137 -8.06 -1.69 14.80
N LYS A 138 -9.04 -1.20 15.58
CA LYS A 138 -9.80 0.02 15.29
C LYS A 138 -8.89 1.24 15.32
N LYS A 139 -8.07 1.37 16.37
CA LYS A 139 -7.12 2.48 16.52
C LYS A 139 -6.10 2.48 15.39
N THR A 140 -5.45 1.35 15.11
CA THR A 140 -4.42 1.25 14.08
C THR A 140 -5.00 1.48 12.67
N THR A 141 -6.15 0.89 12.35
CA THR A 141 -6.86 1.17 11.08
C THR A 141 -7.22 2.66 10.94
N THR A 142 -7.69 3.30 12.03
CA THR A 142 -8.03 4.73 12.02
C THR A 142 -6.78 5.61 11.82
N VAL A 143 -5.67 5.26 12.47
CA VAL A 143 -4.40 5.98 12.31
C VAL A 143 -3.90 5.88 10.88
N ILE A 144 -3.91 4.68 10.27
CA ILE A 144 -3.49 4.50 8.86
C ILE A 144 -4.43 5.28 7.93
N GLY A 145 -5.74 5.24 8.16
CA GLY A 145 -6.70 6.05 7.40
C GLY A 145 -6.42 7.57 7.51
N THR A 146 -6.00 8.03 8.69
CA THR A 146 -5.61 9.44 8.90
C THR A 146 -4.32 9.79 8.16
N LEU A 147 -3.33 8.88 8.15
CA LEU A 147 -2.11 9.04 7.35
C LEU A 147 -2.40 9.16 5.86
N PHE A 148 -3.39 8.43 5.34
CA PHE A 148 -3.85 8.57 3.95
C PHE A 148 -4.39 9.97 3.64
N ILE A 149 -5.12 10.58 4.57
CA ILE A 149 -5.60 11.96 4.42
C ILE A 149 -4.42 12.95 4.42
N ILE A 150 -3.47 12.77 5.34
CA ILE A 150 -2.25 13.60 5.39
C ILE A 150 -1.46 13.47 4.08
N LEU A 151 -1.28 12.24 3.60
CA LEU A 151 -0.61 11.95 2.33
C LEU A 151 -1.33 12.62 1.14
N SER A 152 -2.66 12.56 1.14
CA SER A 152 -3.47 13.21 0.12
C SER A 152 -3.24 14.73 0.09
N ILE A 153 -3.31 15.39 1.25
CA ILE A 153 -3.08 16.84 1.36
C ILE A 153 -1.68 17.21 0.89
N GLY A 154 -0.67 16.44 1.29
CA GLY A 154 0.71 16.64 0.85
C GLY A 154 0.86 16.52 -0.66
N THR A 155 0.33 15.45 -1.24
CA THR A 155 0.38 15.17 -2.69
C THR A 155 -0.37 16.23 -3.50
N PHE A 156 -1.55 16.64 -3.02
CA PHE A 156 -2.36 17.67 -3.66
C PHE A 156 -1.64 19.03 -3.66
N SER A 157 -1.09 19.41 -2.51
CA SER A 157 -0.37 20.67 -2.35
C SER A 157 0.88 20.72 -3.21
N ASP A 158 1.66 19.64 -3.22
CA ASP A 158 2.86 19.54 -4.06
C ASP A 158 2.51 19.65 -5.55
N ALA A 159 1.47 18.94 -6.00
CA ALA A 159 1.03 19.02 -7.38
C ALA A 159 0.59 20.46 -7.77
N ILE A 160 -0.21 21.14 -6.95
CA ILE A 160 -0.61 22.53 -7.22
C ILE A 160 0.61 23.45 -7.30
N ILE A 161 1.54 23.34 -6.35
CA ILE A 161 2.75 24.18 -6.31
C ILE A 161 3.61 23.93 -7.55
N THR A 162 3.74 22.66 -7.96
CA THR A 162 4.52 22.26 -9.13
C THR A 162 3.90 22.78 -10.43
N LEU A 163 2.57 22.72 -10.60
CA LEU A 163 1.88 23.37 -11.72
C LEU A 163 2.06 24.89 -11.69
N ALA A 164 1.79 25.54 -10.56
CA ALA A 164 1.80 27.00 -10.44
C ALA A 164 3.20 27.59 -10.70
N LYS A 165 4.26 26.86 -10.34
CA LYS A 165 5.65 27.26 -10.56
C LYS A 165 6.24 26.75 -11.88
N ASN A 166 5.45 26.09 -12.73
CA ASN A 166 5.92 25.42 -13.95
C ASN A 166 7.17 24.56 -13.72
N ARG A 167 7.20 23.84 -12.60
CA ARG A 167 8.31 22.97 -12.24
C ARG A 167 8.31 21.77 -13.17
N LYS A 168 9.48 21.45 -13.70
CA LYS A 168 9.68 20.34 -14.61
C LYS A 168 9.98 19.06 -13.80
N PRO A 169 9.47 17.90 -14.23
CA PRO A 169 9.83 16.63 -13.63
C PRO A 169 11.35 16.43 -13.68
N ASP A 170 11.92 15.87 -12.62
CA ASP A 170 13.34 15.56 -12.58
C ASP A 170 13.62 14.35 -13.48
N THR A 171 14.25 14.58 -14.63
CA THR A 171 14.64 13.53 -15.59
C THR A 171 16.02 12.96 -15.31
N GLY A 172 16.60 13.26 -14.15
CA GLY A 172 17.87 12.68 -13.74
C GLY A 172 17.85 11.15 -13.83
N LEU A 173 18.89 10.57 -14.42
CA LEU A 173 19.07 9.11 -14.49
C LEU A 173 18.96 8.48 -13.09
N ALA A 174 19.43 9.17 -12.06
CA ALA A 174 19.29 8.76 -10.66
C ALA A 174 17.82 8.57 -10.24
N GLY A 175 16.94 9.53 -10.56
CA GLY A 175 15.52 9.47 -10.21
C GLY A 175 14.78 8.31 -10.88
N LEU A 176 15.06 8.05 -12.16
CA LEU A 176 14.50 6.92 -12.89
C LEU A 176 14.99 5.57 -12.34
N LEU A 177 16.28 5.45 -12.03
CA LEU A 177 16.85 4.23 -11.44
C LEU A 177 16.28 3.96 -10.04
N ILE A 178 16.26 4.98 -9.17
CA ILE A 178 15.72 4.87 -7.81
C ILE A 178 14.24 4.48 -7.85
N SER A 179 13.44 5.15 -8.69
CA SER A 179 12.01 4.85 -8.83
C SER A 179 11.77 3.45 -9.39
N SER A 180 12.59 3.00 -10.35
CA SER A 180 12.48 1.65 -10.93
C SER A 180 12.77 0.56 -9.88
N ILE A 181 13.85 0.73 -9.11
CA ILE A 181 14.19 -0.19 -8.01
C ILE A 181 13.09 -0.16 -6.94
N SER A 182 12.63 1.04 -6.55
CA SER A 182 11.58 1.20 -5.54
C SER A 182 10.29 0.47 -5.94
N ILE A 183 9.83 0.61 -7.18
CA ILE A 183 8.61 -0.06 -7.68
C ILE A 183 8.72 -1.59 -7.57
N PHE A 184 9.88 -2.16 -7.91
CA PHE A 184 10.08 -3.61 -7.81
C PHE A 184 9.97 -4.11 -6.37
N PHE A 185 10.68 -3.47 -5.43
CA PHE A 185 10.64 -3.84 -4.02
C PHE A 185 9.27 -3.60 -3.39
N LEU A 186 8.63 -2.47 -3.71
CA LEU A 186 7.29 -2.15 -3.23
C LEU A 186 6.25 -3.16 -3.71
N ALA A 187 6.31 -3.60 -4.96
CA ALA A 187 5.39 -4.59 -5.50
C ALA A 187 5.53 -5.95 -4.79
N LEU A 188 6.76 -6.38 -4.49
CA LEU A 188 7.02 -7.59 -3.71
C LEU A 188 6.46 -7.49 -2.29
N LEU A 189 6.66 -6.35 -1.63
CA LEU A 189 6.13 -6.07 -0.30
C LEU A 189 4.60 -6.03 -0.31
N TRP A 190 4.00 -5.30 -1.26
CA TRP A 190 2.55 -5.18 -1.39
C TRP A 190 1.90 -6.55 -1.53
N PHE A 191 2.40 -7.38 -2.45
CA PHE A 191 1.83 -8.70 -2.69
C PHE A 191 1.90 -9.58 -1.44
N SER A 192 3.05 -9.57 -0.76
CA SER A 192 3.26 -10.32 0.48
C SER A 192 2.35 -9.84 1.61
N LYS A 193 2.25 -8.51 1.82
CA LYS A 193 1.40 -7.90 2.84
C LYS A 193 -0.08 -8.15 2.58
N PHE A 194 -0.52 -7.99 1.33
CA PHE A 194 -1.90 -8.23 0.92
C PHE A 194 -2.33 -9.68 1.14
N LEU A 195 -1.45 -10.63 0.79
CA LEU A 195 -1.70 -12.05 0.99
C LEU A 195 -1.90 -12.38 2.48
N ILE A 196 -0.99 -11.88 3.32
CA ILE A 196 -1.01 -12.08 4.77
C ILE A 196 -2.19 -11.35 5.41
N ALA A 197 -2.56 -10.17 4.92
CA ALA A 197 -3.75 -9.44 5.38
C ALA A 197 -5.04 -10.26 5.18
N LYS A 198 -5.19 -10.88 4.01
CA LYS A 198 -6.33 -11.76 3.72
C LYS A 198 -6.33 -13.03 4.57
N LEU A 199 -5.17 -13.66 4.74
CA LEU A 199 -5.03 -14.88 5.55
C LEU A 199 -5.28 -14.65 7.04
N LEU A 200 -4.80 -13.52 7.56
CA LEU A 200 -5.03 -13.14 8.96
C LEU A 200 -6.40 -12.50 9.18
N ASN A 201 -7.12 -12.19 8.10
CA ASN A 201 -8.31 -11.35 8.09
C ASN A 201 -8.12 -10.15 9.02
N SER A 202 -7.11 -9.30 8.78
CA SER A 202 -6.78 -8.16 9.64
C SER A 202 -6.99 -6.86 8.89
N SER A 203 -7.88 -6.00 9.41
CA SER A 203 -8.12 -4.67 8.83
C SER A 203 -6.85 -3.83 8.82
N THR A 204 -6.07 -3.88 9.90
CA THR A 204 -4.81 -3.13 10.04
C THR A 204 -3.77 -3.56 9.02
N MET A 205 -3.57 -4.88 8.86
CA MET A 205 -2.63 -5.41 7.86
C MET A 205 -3.09 -5.08 6.43
N MET A 206 -4.40 -5.09 6.18
CA MET A 206 -4.97 -4.72 4.88
C MET A 206 -4.77 -3.23 4.58
N SER A 207 -4.95 -2.37 5.58
CA SER A 207 -4.70 -0.93 5.46
C SER A 207 -3.23 -0.62 5.18
N ASP A 208 -2.28 -1.33 5.80
CA ASP A 208 -0.85 -1.19 5.50
C ASP A 208 -0.51 -1.69 4.09
N ALA A 209 -1.08 -2.81 3.63
CA ALA A 209 -0.95 -3.26 2.25
C ALA A 209 -1.47 -2.19 1.26
N LYS A 210 -2.61 -1.56 1.55
CA LYS A 210 -3.12 -0.44 0.75
C LYS A 210 -2.16 0.75 0.74
N CYS A 211 -1.51 1.06 1.86
CA CYS A 211 -0.48 2.11 1.93
C CYS A 211 0.65 1.83 0.94
N THR A 212 1.19 0.60 0.96
CA THR A 212 2.23 0.17 0.02
C THR A 212 1.76 0.29 -1.43
N LEU A 213 0.51 -0.09 -1.72
CA LEU A 213 -0.09 0.02 -3.05
C LEU A 213 -0.16 1.47 -3.54
N THR A 214 -0.52 2.38 -2.64
CA THR A 214 -0.57 3.82 -2.90
C THR A 214 0.83 4.38 -3.19
N CYS A 215 1.84 3.98 -2.41
CA CYS A 215 3.24 4.31 -2.70
C CYS A 215 3.63 3.85 -4.12
N ILE A 216 3.25 2.64 -4.54
CA ILE A 216 3.50 2.18 -5.93
C ILE A 216 2.83 3.09 -6.95
N GLN A 217 1.58 3.52 -6.73
CA GLN A 217 0.88 4.41 -7.65
C GLN A 217 1.59 5.75 -7.81
N VAL A 218 2.01 6.36 -6.69
CA VAL A 218 2.76 7.62 -6.71
C VAL A 218 4.08 7.45 -7.45
N THR A 219 4.85 6.40 -7.13
CA THR A 219 6.13 6.16 -7.81
C THR A 219 5.95 5.88 -9.30
N LEU A 220 4.89 5.18 -9.71
CA LEU A 220 4.58 4.95 -11.13
C LEU A 220 4.25 6.24 -11.85
N VAL A 221 3.45 7.12 -11.25
CA VAL A 221 3.11 8.43 -11.84
C VAL A 221 4.37 9.26 -12.04
N VAL A 222 5.26 9.33 -11.04
CA VAL A 222 6.53 10.06 -11.13
C VAL A 222 7.45 9.45 -12.18
N PHE A 223 7.58 8.12 -12.20
CA PHE A 223 8.42 7.40 -13.16
C PHE A 223 7.93 7.62 -14.60
N PHE A 224 6.65 7.41 -14.86
CA PHE A 224 6.10 7.59 -16.21
C PHE A 224 6.05 9.05 -16.62
N GLY A 225 5.75 9.97 -15.71
CA GLY A 225 5.81 11.40 -15.96
C GLY A 225 7.21 11.82 -16.43
N SER A 226 8.24 11.35 -15.73
CA SER A 226 9.65 11.60 -16.08
C SER A 226 10.03 10.96 -17.41
N LEU A 227 9.59 9.72 -17.67
CA LEU A 227 9.86 9.01 -18.92
C LEU A 227 9.18 9.69 -20.12
N ILE A 228 7.91 10.09 -19.98
CA ILE A 228 7.16 10.81 -21.01
C ILE A 228 7.81 12.16 -21.26
N TYR A 229 8.15 12.91 -20.21
CA TYR A 229 8.79 14.22 -20.36
C TYR A 229 10.19 14.12 -21.01
N SER A 230 10.91 13.00 -20.81
CA SER A 230 12.18 12.74 -21.50
C SER A 230 12.04 12.52 -23.02
N VAL A 231 10.89 12.05 -23.51
CA VAL A 231 10.62 11.83 -24.95
C VAL A 231 9.83 12.99 -25.54
N TRP A 232 8.95 13.60 -24.75
CA TRP A 232 8.03 14.67 -25.11
C TRP A 232 8.08 15.79 -24.08
N SER A 233 8.96 16.76 -24.32
CA SER A 233 9.25 17.88 -23.40
C SER A 233 8.08 18.84 -23.16
N ASN A 234 7.00 18.77 -23.93
CA ASN A 234 5.80 19.59 -23.69
C ASN A 234 4.88 18.97 -22.61
N GLY A 235 5.14 17.73 -22.18
CA GLY A 235 4.35 16.98 -21.20
C GLY A 235 4.70 17.26 -19.73
N TRP A 236 5.31 18.40 -19.41
CA TRP A 236 5.81 18.70 -18.05
C TRP A 236 4.74 18.73 -16.96
N TRP A 237 3.46 18.87 -17.32
CA TRP A 237 2.33 18.94 -16.38
C TRP A 237 1.67 17.58 -16.08
N LEU A 238 2.02 16.53 -16.85
CA LEU A 238 1.33 15.23 -16.80
C LEU A 238 1.48 14.53 -15.46
N ASP A 239 2.67 14.59 -14.86
CA ASP A 239 2.97 14.00 -13.57
C ASP A 239 2.10 14.61 -12.46
N SER A 240 2.00 15.94 -12.47
CA SER A 240 1.33 16.73 -11.45
C SER A 240 -0.19 16.66 -11.61
N ALA A 241 -0.70 16.65 -12.84
CA ALA A 241 -2.12 16.37 -13.10
C ALA A 241 -2.51 14.95 -12.64
N SER A 242 -1.66 13.96 -12.87
CA SER A 242 -1.87 12.59 -12.39
C SER A 242 -1.82 12.51 -10.86
N ALA A 243 -0.90 13.25 -10.22
CA ALA A 243 -0.80 13.36 -8.76
C ALA A 243 -2.05 14.02 -8.14
N LEU A 244 -2.64 15.03 -8.77
CA LEU A 244 -3.92 15.60 -8.34
C LEU A 244 -5.04 14.56 -8.36
N ILE A 245 -5.16 13.79 -9.45
CA ILE A 245 -6.16 12.72 -9.54
C ILE A 245 -5.93 11.68 -8.44
N LEU A 246 -4.68 11.23 -8.24
CA LEU A 246 -4.33 10.28 -7.19
C LEU A 246 -4.66 10.80 -5.79
N SER A 247 -4.43 12.09 -5.51
CA SER A 247 -4.74 12.68 -4.22
C SER A 247 -6.22 12.51 -3.84
N LEU A 248 -7.14 12.65 -4.81
CA LEU A 248 -8.58 12.45 -4.58
C LEU A 248 -8.90 10.98 -4.25
N PHE A 249 -8.23 10.03 -4.91
CA PHE A 249 -8.35 8.61 -4.57
C PHE A 249 -7.86 8.33 -3.13
N PHE A 250 -6.78 8.99 -2.69
CA PHE A 250 -6.26 8.81 -1.33
C PHE A 250 -7.23 9.36 -0.28
N VAL A 251 -7.91 10.49 -0.54
CA VAL A 251 -8.99 10.98 0.34
C VAL A 251 -10.08 9.93 0.47
N LYS A 252 -10.56 9.40 -0.66
CA LYS A 252 -11.64 8.40 -0.68
C LYS A 252 -11.26 7.15 0.14
N GLU A 253 -10.06 6.61 -0.06
CA GLU A 253 -9.57 5.45 0.69
C GLU A 253 -9.39 5.77 2.18
N GLY A 254 -8.78 6.90 2.52
CA GLY A 254 -8.56 7.31 3.90
C GLY A 254 -9.86 7.50 4.68
N ILE A 255 -10.84 8.19 4.09
CA ILE A 255 -12.18 8.34 4.68
C ILE A 255 -12.85 6.97 4.81
N GLY A 256 -12.77 6.12 3.79
CA GLY A 256 -13.30 4.76 3.83
C GLY A 256 -12.76 3.95 5.00
N MET A 257 -11.44 4.00 5.24
CA MET A 257 -10.81 3.32 6.38
C MET A 257 -11.29 3.87 7.72
N ILE A 258 -11.38 5.19 7.87
CA ILE A 258 -11.83 5.84 9.11
C ILE A 258 -13.30 5.52 9.40
N LEU A 259 -14.17 5.59 8.38
CA LEU A 259 -15.58 5.27 8.52
C LEU A 259 -15.77 3.79 8.85
N TRP A 260 -15.03 2.90 8.18
CA TRP A 260 -15.06 1.47 8.49
C TRP A 260 -14.65 1.19 9.94
N ALA A 261 -13.54 1.77 10.39
CA ALA A 261 -13.08 1.64 11.77
C ALA A 261 -14.10 2.21 12.78
N ARG A 262 -14.81 3.28 12.43
CA ARG A 262 -15.82 3.90 13.30
C ARG A 262 -17.17 3.17 13.33
N SER A 263 -17.46 2.33 12.33
CA SER A 263 -18.73 1.60 12.25
C SER A 263 -19.00 0.76 13.51
N LYS A 264 -20.28 0.56 13.83
CA LYS A 264 -20.71 -0.30 14.96
C LYS A 264 -20.44 -1.78 14.68
N ASP A 265 -20.37 -2.13 13.39
CA ASP A 265 -20.15 -3.49 12.91
C ASP A 265 -18.66 -3.81 12.69
N PHE A 266 -17.75 -2.92 13.10
CA PHE A 266 -16.31 -3.15 12.97
C PHE A 266 -15.89 -4.37 13.79
N ASP A 267 -15.44 -5.41 13.11
CA ASP A 267 -14.99 -6.66 13.72
C ASP A 267 -13.47 -6.87 13.66
N GLY A 268 -12.73 -5.87 13.16
CA GLY A 268 -11.27 -5.90 12.97
C GLY A 268 -10.79 -6.89 11.90
N GLY A 269 -11.72 -7.59 11.25
CA GLY A 269 -11.49 -8.86 10.61
C GLY A 269 -11.26 -9.98 11.66
N CYS A 270 -12.24 -10.89 11.72
CA CYS A 270 -12.34 -12.07 12.58
C CYS A 270 -11.63 -12.02 13.95
N CYS A 271 -12.19 -11.27 14.88
CA CYS A 271 -11.93 -11.47 16.32
C CYS A 271 -13.16 -11.93 17.11
N LYS A 272 -14.27 -12.35 16.47
CA LYS A 272 -15.54 -12.56 17.19
C LYS A 272 -15.72 -13.93 17.88
N ASN A 273 -14.85 -14.92 17.69
CA ASN A 273 -15.12 -16.30 18.09
C ASN A 273 -14.04 -17.00 18.95
N ASP A 274 -13.18 -16.28 19.66
CA ASP A 274 -12.23 -16.91 20.60
C ASP A 274 -12.87 -17.25 21.97
N SER A 275 -14.18 -17.03 22.15
CA SER A 275 -14.87 -17.18 23.45
C SER A 275 -15.71 -18.46 23.62
N ILE A 276 -15.49 -19.52 22.82
CA ILE A 276 -16.10 -20.82 23.11
C ILE A 276 -15.00 -21.84 23.35
N ILE A 277 -14.38 -21.74 24.54
CA ILE A 277 -13.73 -22.90 25.14
C ILE A 277 -14.84 -23.87 25.55
N ASN A 278 -15.07 -24.89 24.72
CA ASN A 278 -15.72 -26.12 25.14
C ASN A 278 -15.05 -27.32 24.45
N ASN A 279 -14.05 -27.89 25.13
CA ASN A 279 -13.67 -29.31 25.19
C ASN A 279 -13.93 -30.25 24.00
N ASN A 280 -13.62 -29.84 22.77
CA ASN A 280 -13.20 -30.77 21.74
C ASN A 280 -12.19 -30.07 20.81
N ARG A 281 -11.12 -30.78 20.50
CA ARG A 281 -10.11 -30.36 19.51
C ARG A 281 -10.84 -30.02 18.21
N ASP A 282 -10.84 -28.75 17.83
CA ASP A 282 -11.01 -28.22 16.47
C ASP A 282 -10.66 -26.72 16.52
N ASP A 283 -9.36 -26.43 16.48
CA ASP A 283 -8.79 -25.07 16.44
C ASP A 283 -9.06 -24.40 15.08
N ASN A 284 -10.32 -24.09 14.77
CA ASN A 284 -10.71 -23.60 13.46
C ASN A 284 -11.29 -22.19 13.50
N CYS A 285 -10.37 -21.22 13.63
CA CYS A 285 -10.58 -19.88 13.08
C CYS A 285 -10.67 -20.00 11.55
N CYS A 286 -11.90 -20.02 11.02
CA CYS A 286 -12.22 -20.07 9.59
C CYS A 286 -11.55 -21.21 8.80
N GLU A 287 -12.04 -22.44 8.96
CA GLU A 287 -11.59 -23.57 8.12
C GLU A 287 -12.06 -23.48 6.65
N SER A 288 -12.89 -22.49 6.30
CA SER A 288 -13.21 -22.26 4.90
C SER A 288 -13.45 -20.79 4.56
N ILE A 289 -12.87 -20.36 3.44
CA ILE A 289 -13.08 -19.06 2.76
C ILE A 289 -14.58 -18.77 2.51
N ASN A 290 -15.43 -19.79 2.55
CA ASN A 290 -16.86 -19.65 2.24
C ASN A 290 -17.66 -18.99 3.39
N ASP A 291 -17.20 -19.07 4.64
CA ASP A 291 -17.91 -18.45 5.78
C ASP A 291 -17.69 -16.94 5.89
N CYS A 292 -16.54 -16.43 5.44
CA CYS A 292 -16.27 -14.98 5.40
C CYS A 292 -17.08 -14.29 4.30
N ASN A 293 -17.23 -14.92 3.13
CA ASN A 293 -18.00 -14.35 2.01
C ASN A 293 -19.51 -14.24 2.30
N ASN A 294 -20.04 -15.08 3.19
CA ASN A 294 -21.46 -15.07 3.56
C ASN A 294 -21.85 -13.91 4.50
N LYS A 295 -20.86 -13.21 5.09
CA LYS A 295 -21.08 -11.97 5.83
C LYS A 295 -21.02 -10.73 4.94
N GLU A 296 -20.15 -10.71 3.93
CA GLU A 296 -20.10 -9.63 2.93
C GLU A 296 -21.45 -9.47 2.21
N SER A 297 -22.11 -10.56 1.83
CA SER A 297 -23.44 -10.53 1.20
C SER A 297 -24.55 -9.94 2.08
N LYS A 298 -24.39 -9.98 3.41
CA LYS A 298 -25.31 -9.37 4.38
C LYS A 298 -25.02 -7.88 4.62
N ILE A 299 -23.80 -7.41 4.37
CA ILE A 299 -23.41 -6.00 4.53
C ILE A 299 -23.85 -5.18 3.30
N THR A 300 -23.77 -5.75 2.09
CA THR A 300 -24.26 -5.10 0.86
C THR A 300 -25.77 -4.90 0.86
N THR A 301 -26.53 -5.85 1.42
CA THR A 301 -28.00 -5.76 1.50
C THR A 301 -28.51 -4.77 2.56
N SER A 302 -27.68 -4.36 3.52
CA SER A 302 -28.06 -3.31 4.49
C SER A 302 -27.69 -1.89 4.06
N SER A 303 -26.78 -1.71 3.09
CA SER A 303 -26.41 -0.39 2.56
C SER A 303 -27.35 0.12 1.46
N GLU A 304 -28.19 -0.75 0.90
CA GLU A 304 -29.23 -0.38 -0.09
C GLU A 304 -30.53 0.13 0.57
N LYS A 305 -30.57 0.16 1.91
CA LYS A 305 -31.73 0.61 2.70
C LYS A 305 -31.49 1.93 3.44
N ILE A 306 -30.64 2.80 2.91
CA ILE A 306 -30.60 4.21 3.31
C ILE A 306 -31.64 4.92 2.44
N ASP A 307 -32.84 5.06 3.00
CA ASP A 307 -33.94 5.80 2.42
C ASP A 307 -33.48 7.20 1.97
N ILE A 308 -33.69 7.46 0.69
CA ILE A 308 -33.71 8.78 0.09
C ILE A 308 -34.85 9.54 0.77
N VAL A 309 -34.56 10.25 1.86
CA VAL A 309 -35.47 11.25 2.40
C VAL A 309 -35.44 12.44 1.46
N HIS A 310 -36.51 12.55 0.67
CA HIS A 310 -36.93 13.74 -0.03
C HIS A 310 -36.74 14.98 0.85
N VAL A 311 -35.85 15.89 0.45
CA VAL A 311 -35.95 17.29 0.82
C VAL A 311 -36.57 18.01 -0.37
N ARG A 312 -37.81 18.44 -0.14
CA ARG A 312 -38.64 19.27 -1.01
C ARG A 312 -38.22 20.74 -0.89
#